data_AF-A0AAE2ZIW9-F1
#
_entry.id   AF-A0AAE2ZIW9-F1
#
_cell.length_a   1.000
_cell.length_b   1.000
_cell.length_c   1.000
_cell.angle_alpha   90.00
_cell.angle_beta   90.00
_cell.angle_gamma   90.00
#
_symmetry.space_group_name_H-M   'P 1'
#
loop_
_entity.id
_entity.type
_entity.pdbx_description
1 polymer ?
#
loop_
_entity_poly.entity_id
_entity_poly.type
_entity_poly.pdbx_seq_one_letter_code
_entity_poly.pdbx_strand_id
1 'polypeptide(L)' 'MGRYLTRNGFYRYASTLIIAGFAMLCQPISHEIFVYGFPVLLSGVVLFLILDHLPGETVKEEENGV' A
#
# COMPACT_ATOMS: atom_id res chain seq x y z
N MET A 1 17.66 -9.35 9.69
CA MET A 1 17.81 -8.17 8.81
C MET A 1 16.90 -8.14 7.58
N GLY A 2 16.42 -9.28 7.04
CA GLY A 2 15.60 -9.29 5.80
C GLY A 2 14.13 -8.83 5.92
N ARG A 3 13.47 -9.03 7.07
CA ARG A 3 12.03 -8.78 7.27
C ARG A 3 11.60 -7.30 7.23
N TYR A 4 12.46 -6.39 7.70
CA TYR A 4 12.13 -4.96 7.75
C TYR A 4 12.18 -4.29 6.37
N LEU A 5 13.12 -4.71 5.51
CA LEU A 5 13.24 -4.20 4.15
C LEU A 5 12.05 -4.66 3.27
N THR A 6 11.55 -5.88 3.51
CA THR A 6 10.38 -6.40 2.80
C THR A 6 9.11 -5.64 3.16
N ARG A 7 8.85 -5.35 4.45
CA ARG A 7 7.69 -4.53 4.87
C ARG A 7 7.68 -3.17 4.20
N ASN A 8 8.80 -2.45 4.21
CA ASN A 8 8.89 -1.14 3.56
C ASN A 8 8.69 -1.24 2.02
N GLY A 9 9.19 -2.30 1.39
CA GLY A 9 8.95 -2.59 -0.02
C GLY A 9 7.47 -2.87 -0.33
N PHE A 10 6.80 -3.66 0.51
CA PHE A 10 5.37 -3.96 0.38
C PHE A 10 4.49 -2.71 0.58
N TYR A 11 4.82 -1.84 1.53
CA TYR A 11 4.13 -0.56 1.72
C TYR A 11 4.28 0.36 0.51
N ARG A 12 5.49 0.47 -0.05
CA ARG A 12 5.71 1.24 -1.28
C ARG A 12 4.91 0.67 -2.44
N TYR A 13 4.92 -0.66 -2.60
CA TYR A 13 4.16 -1.35 -3.65
C TYR A 13 2.65 -1.10 -3.54
N ALA A 14 2.09 -1.25 -2.33
CA ALA A 14 0.68 -0.97 -2.05
C ALA A 14 0.31 0.47 -2.41
N SER A 15 1.12 1.43 -1.97
CA SER A 15 0.90 2.85 -2.24
C SER A 15 0.98 3.18 -3.74
N THR A 16 1.93 2.60 -4.48
CA THR A 16 1.97 2.74 -5.94
C THR A 16 0.75 2.16 -6.64
N LEU A 17 0.23 1.01 -6.19
CA LEU A 17 -0.98 0.42 -6.76
C LEU A 17 -2.22 1.29 -6.54
N ILE A 18 -2.34 1.91 -5.36
CA ILE A 18 -3.43 2.83 -5.04
C ILE A 18 -3.38 4.07 -5.93
N ILE A 19 -2.20 4.70 -6.05
CA ILE A 19 -2.01 5.90 -6.89
C ILE A 19 -2.26 5.56 -8.36
N ALA A 20 -1.75 4.42 -8.84
CA ALA A 20 -1.96 3.98 -10.21
C ALA A 20 -3.45 3.71 -10.49
N GLY A 21 -4.15 3.00 -9.60
CA GLY A 21 -5.59 2.75 -9.74
C GLY A 21 -6.40 4.04 -9.71
N PHE A 22 -6.05 5.00 -8.85
CA PHE A 22 -6.72 6.31 -8.80
C PHE A 22 -6.49 7.11 -10.09
N ALA A 23 -5.25 7.13 -10.60
CA ALA A 23 -4.92 7.78 -11.86
C ALA A 23 -5.68 7.16 -13.05
N MET A 24 -5.89 5.85 -13.05
CA MET A 24 -6.71 5.15 -14.06
C MET A 24 -8.18 5.54 -14.00
N LEU A 25 -8.74 5.77 -12.81
CA LEU A 25 -10.13 6.20 -12.63
C LEU A 25 -10.37 7.67 -13.03
N CYS A 26 -9.36 8.53 -12.91
CA CYS A 26 -9.47 9.95 -13.24
C CYS A 26 -9.45 10.26 -14.75
N GLN A 27 -9.16 9.30 -15.63
CA GLN A 27 -9.02 9.53 -17.07
C GLN A 27 -10.33 9.23 -17.83
N PRO A 28 -10.78 10.09 -18.76
CA PRO A 28 -11.82 9.76 -19.74
C PRO A 28 -11.20 9.18 -21.04
N ILE A 29 -10.04 8.51 -20.96
CA ILE A 29 -9.26 8.16 -22.15
C ILE A 29 -9.68 6.80 -22.72
N SER A 30 -9.89 5.80 -21.85
CA SER A 30 -10.21 4.43 -22.28
C SER A 30 -11.14 3.74 -21.30
N HIS A 31 -12.32 3.32 -21.75
CA HIS A 31 -13.29 2.57 -20.96
C HIS A 31 -12.69 1.28 -20.37
N GLU A 32 -11.80 0.62 -21.10
CA GLU A 32 -11.15 -0.60 -20.61
C GLU A 32 -10.22 -0.34 -19.41
N ILE A 33 -9.42 0.73 -19.46
CA ILE A 33 -8.54 1.12 -18.33
C ILE A 33 -9.37 1.51 -17.11
N PHE A 34 -10.53 2.14 -17.32
CA PHE A 34 -11.45 2.46 -16.25
C PHE A 34 -12.01 1.20 -15.55
N VAL A 35 -12.41 0.18 -16.32
CA VAL A 35 -12.90 -1.10 -15.78
C VAL A 35 -11.79 -1.82 -14.98
N TYR A 36 -10.53 -1.74 -15.43
CA TYR A 36 -9.40 -2.31 -14.70
C TYR A 36 -8.88 -1.42 -13.55
N GLY A 37 -9.19 -0.13 -13.54
CA GLY A 37 -8.76 0.80 -12.49
C GLY A 37 -9.34 0.46 -11.12
N PHE A 38 -10.61 0.05 -11.07
CA PHE A 38 -11.27 -0.37 -9.83
C PHE A 38 -10.61 -1.60 -9.16
N PRO A 39 -10.41 -2.74 -9.84
CA PRO A 39 -9.75 -3.90 -9.23
C PRO A 39 -8.28 -3.61 -8.88
N VAL A 40 -7.57 -2.80 -9.67
CA VAL A 40 -6.20 -2.38 -9.35
C VAL A 40 -6.18 -1.55 -8.05
N LEU A 41 -7.05 -0.55 -7.92
CA LEU A 41 -7.17 0.26 -6.72
C LEU A 41 -7.57 -0.60 -5.51
N LEU A 42 -8.58 -1.46 -5.66
CA LEU A 42 -9.05 -2.35 -4.60
C LEU A 42 -7.94 -3.29 -4.11
N SER A 43 -7.15 -3.86 -5.03
CA SER A 43 -6.01 -4.71 -4.66
C SER A 43 -4.96 -3.95 -3.84
N GLY A 44 -4.64 -2.71 -4.23
CA GLY A 44 -3.71 -1.85 -3.49
C GLY A 44 -4.22 -1.50 -2.10
N VAL A 45 -5.50 -1.15 -1.96
CA VAL A 45 -6.14 -0.82 -0.68
C VAL A 45 -6.20 -2.03 0.24
N VAL A 46 -6.61 -3.20 -0.27
CA VAL A 46 -6.65 -4.44 0.52
C VAL A 46 -5.25 -4.82 1.01
N LEU A 47 -4.24 -4.73 0.13
CA LEU A 47 -2.86 -5.02 0.50
C LEU A 47 -2.34 -4.02 1.55
N PHE A 48 -2.67 -2.73 1.42
CA PHE A 48 -2.36 -1.71 2.41
C PHE A 48 -3.04 -1.99 3.76
N LEU A 49 -4.33 -2.35 3.75
CA LEU A 49 -5.10 -2.68 4.95
C LEU A 49 -4.54 -3.91 5.67
N ILE A 50 -4.18 -4.95 4.92
CA ILE A 50 -3.50 -6.13 5.45
C ILE A 50 -2.19 -5.74 6.14
N LEU A 51 -1.35 -4.94 5.48
CA LEU A 51 -0.09 -4.47 6.06
C LEU A 51 -0.30 -3.61 7.32
N ASP A 52 -1.36 -2.81 7.34
CA ASP A 52 -1.74 -1.93 8.44
C ASP A 52 -2.26 -2.72 9.65
N HIS A 53 -3.00 -3.81 9.41
CA HIS A 53 -3.53 -4.68 10.47
C HIS A 53 -2.53 -5.75 10.93
N LEU A 54 -1.45 -6.00 10.19
CA LEU A 54 -0.38 -6.91 10.59
C LEU A 54 0.46 -6.24 11.69
N PRO A 55 0.41 -6.74 12.95
CA PRO A 55 1.21 -6.20 14.04
C PRO A 55 2.69 -6.35 13.68
N GLY A 56 3.30 -5.28 13.20
CA GLY A 56 4.73 -5.17 13.04
C GLY A 56 5.31 -4.95 14.42
N GLU A 57 6.27 -5.80 14.81
CA GLU A 57 7.01 -5.68 16.06
C GLU A 57 7.29 -4.21 16.42
N THR A 58 6.65 -3.80 17.51
CA THR A 58 7.02 -2.74 18.46
C THR A 58 8.16 -1.83 18.00
N VAL A 59 7.83 -0.56 17.74
CA VAL A 59 8.76 0.48 18.18
C VAL A 59 8.67 0.44 19.70
N LYS A 60 9.59 -0.29 20.34
CA LYS A 60 9.98 0.05 21.69
C LYS A 60 10.57 1.45 21.56
N GLU A 61 9.76 2.46 21.85
CA GLU A 61 10.32 3.73 22.30
C GLU A 61 11.17 3.37 23.50
N GLU A 62 12.48 3.39 23.30
CA GLU A 62 13.42 3.24 24.38
C GLU A 62 13.09 4.30 25.42
N GLU A 63 12.58 3.80 26.54
CA GLU A 63 12.90 4.25 27.88
C GLU A 63 14.35 4.75 27.94
N ASN A 64 14.57 6.01 27.60
CA ASN A 64 15.71 6.77 28.07
C ASN A 64 15.17 8.01 28.79
N GLY A 65 14.61 7.74 29.96
CA GLY A 65 14.66 8.71 31.04
C GLY A 65 16.12 8.84 31.48
N VAL A 66 16.80 9.86 30.98
CA VAL A 66 17.84 10.62 31.68
C VAL A 66 17.69 12.08 31.30
#